data_AF-A0A7C2PPV5-F1
#
_entry.id   AF-A0A7C2PPV5-F1
#
_cell.length_a   1.000
_cell.length_b   1.000
_cell.length_c   1.000
_cell.angle_alpha   90.00
_cell.angle_beta   90.00
_cell.angle_gamma   90.00
#
_symmetry.space_group_name_H-M   'P 1'
#
loop_
_entity.id
_entity.type
_entity.pdbx_description
1 polymer ?
#
loop_
_entity_poly.entity_id
_entity_poly.type
_entity_poly.pdbx_seq_one_letter_code
_entity_poly.pdbx_strand_id
1 'polypeptide(L)'
;MAVVITESCINCDACIEECPASAIVSADESPLSGGEHTYVKPEKCIECVDAAVPKCADVCPTEGCIVWDMPYTETYHDHFVDSDDYVIRVHKKNGIMSPRVSPRPFREHISITDRTNRVSVGETLKLYNP
;
A
#
# COMPACT_ATOMS: atom_id res chain seq x y z
N MET A 1 -3.39 -0.29 6.32
CA MET A 1 -2.46 0.56 5.56
C MET A 1 -2.32 0.00 4.20
N ALA A 2 -2.01 0.86 3.26
CA ALA A 2 -1.44 0.42 2.02
C ALA A 2 0.05 0.23 2.24
N VAL A 3 0.61 -0.91 1.87
CA VAL A 3 2.00 -0.81 1.42
C VAL A 3 2.06 0.20 0.27
N VAL A 4 3.13 0.97 0.16
CA VAL A 4 3.37 1.84 -0.99
C VAL A 4 4.57 1.32 -1.77
N ILE A 5 4.50 1.46 -3.09
CA ILE A 5 5.57 1.08 -4.01
C ILE A 5 6.40 2.34 -4.26
N THR A 6 7.72 2.24 -4.07
CA THR A 6 8.62 3.38 -4.24
C THR A 6 9.09 3.52 -5.69
N GLU A 7 9.75 4.62 -6.00
CA GLU A 7 10.42 4.89 -7.27
C GLU A 7 11.51 3.87 -7.65
N SER A 8 11.93 3.02 -6.71
CA SER A 8 12.84 1.89 -7.02
C SER A 8 12.16 0.77 -7.82
N CYS A 9 10.84 0.85 -8.04
CA CYS A 9 10.11 -0.11 -8.86
C CYS A 9 10.68 -0.17 -10.29
N ILE A 10 10.89 -1.39 -10.78
CA ILE A 10 11.36 -1.65 -12.15
C ILE A 10 10.22 -2.00 -13.12
N ASN A 11 8.96 -1.78 -12.72
CA ASN A 11 7.76 -2.05 -13.52
C ASN A 11 7.72 -3.46 -14.13
N CYS A 12 8.09 -4.48 -13.33
CA CYS A 12 8.07 -5.89 -13.74
C CYS A 12 6.70 -6.57 -13.59
N ASP A 13 5.70 -5.87 -13.04
CA ASP A 13 4.31 -6.30 -12.84
C ASP A 13 4.06 -7.56 -12.00
N ALA A 14 5.11 -8.20 -11.46
CA ALA A 14 5.02 -9.43 -10.68
C ALA A 14 4.06 -9.33 -9.47
N CYS A 15 3.95 -8.15 -8.85
CA CYS A 15 3.11 -7.94 -7.68
C CYS A 15 1.61 -7.76 -7.98
N ILE A 16 1.22 -7.49 -9.24
CA ILE A 16 -0.15 -7.13 -9.60
C ILE A 16 -1.08 -8.33 -9.41
N GLU A 17 -0.76 -9.46 -10.05
CA GLU A 17 -1.57 -10.70 -10.01
C GLU A 17 -1.56 -11.35 -8.63
N GLU A 18 -0.52 -11.11 -7.84
CA GLU A 18 -0.36 -11.69 -6.51
C GLU A 18 -1.15 -10.94 -5.43
N CYS A 19 -1.70 -9.76 -5.75
CA CYS A 19 -2.49 -8.97 -4.80
C CYS A 19 -3.91 -9.55 -4.65
N PRO A 20 -4.27 -10.18 -3.49
CA PRO A 20 -5.59 -10.80 -3.32
C PRO A 20 -6.75 -9.79 -3.29
N ALA A 21 -6.45 -8.50 -3.11
CA ALA A 21 -7.44 -7.41 -3.08
C ALA A 21 -7.52 -6.63 -4.40
N SER A 22 -6.73 -7.00 -5.42
CA SER A 22 -6.60 -6.26 -6.68
C SER A 22 -6.42 -4.75 -6.44
N ALA A 23 -5.53 -4.44 -5.49
CA ALA A 23 -5.21 -3.08 -5.06
C ALA A 23 -4.12 -2.46 -5.92
N ILE A 24 -3.33 -3.28 -6.62
CA ILE A 24 -2.16 -2.83 -7.37
C ILE A 24 -2.54 -2.67 -8.85
N VAL A 25 -2.03 -1.62 -9.48
CA VAL A 25 -2.14 -1.36 -10.92
C VAL A 25 -0.78 -1.01 -11.49
N SER A 26 -0.56 -1.27 -12.78
CA SER A 26 0.70 -0.95 -13.47
C SER A 26 0.97 0.56 -13.47
N ALA A 27 2.19 0.95 -13.83
CA ALA A 27 2.55 2.36 -13.99
C ALA A 27 1.63 3.06 -15.02
N ASP A 28 1.35 2.40 -16.15
CA ASP A 28 0.47 2.92 -17.21
C ASP A 28 -0.98 3.13 -16.75
N GLU A 29 -1.43 2.36 -15.77
CA GLU A 29 -2.77 2.46 -15.18
C GLU A 29 -2.80 3.27 -13.88
N SER A 30 -1.67 3.87 -13.50
CA SER A 30 -1.57 4.69 -12.30
C SER A 30 -2.54 5.88 -12.40
N PRO A 31 -3.33 6.15 -11.34
CA PRO A 31 -4.21 7.31 -11.33
C PRO A 31 -3.45 8.62 -11.05
N LEU A 32 -2.17 8.55 -10.67
CA LEU A 32 -1.35 9.73 -10.40
C LEU A 32 -0.95 10.40 -11.71
N SER A 33 -0.98 11.74 -11.72
CA SER A 33 -0.46 12.51 -12.85
C SER A 33 1.05 12.33 -12.95
N GLY A 34 1.51 11.60 -13.96
CA GLY A 34 2.93 11.25 -14.10
C GLY A 34 3.37 10.07 -13.23
N GLY A 35 2.48 9.11 -12.97
CA GLY A 35 2.88 7.87 -12.29
C GLY A 35 3.94 7.10 -13.08
N GLU A 36 5.19 7.09 -12.58
CA GLU A 36 6.33 6.43 -13.24
C GLU A 36 6.57 4.99 -12.77
N HIS A 37 5.86 4.58 -11.70
CA HIS A 37 5.93 3.24 -11.14
C HIS A 37 4.54 2.68 -10.82
N THR A 38 4.47 1.36 -10.71
CA THR A 38 3.30 0.62 -10.20
C THR A 38 2.69 1.31 -8.97
N TYR A 39 1.36 1.40 -8.91
CA TYR A 39 0.62 2.14 -7.88
C TYR A 39 -0.25 1.20 -7.04
N VAL A 40 -0.31 1.46 -5.72
CA VAL A 40 -1.20 0.75 -4.80
C VAL A 40 -2.38 1.65 -4.43
N LYS A 41 -3.60 1.19 -4.72
CA LYS A 41 -4.86 1.81 -4.30
C LYS A 41 -5.07 1.61 -2.81
N PRO A 42 -4.87 2.64 -1.96
CA PRO A 42 -4.84 2.46 -0.52
C PRO A 42 -6.20 2.06 0.04
N GLU A 43 -7.29 2.46 -0.60
CA GLU A 43 -8.66 2.11 -0.24
C GLU A 43 -9.04 0.65 -0.51
N LYS A 44 -8.15 -0.11 -1.19
CA LYS A 44 -8.30 -1.54 -1.45
C LYS A 44 -7.30 -2.40 -0.69
N CYS A 45 -6.11 -1.89 -0.39
CA CYS A 45 -5.06 -2.69 0.21
C CYS A 45 -5.46 -3.21 1.60
N ILE A 46 -5.14 -4.48 1.88
CA ILE A 46 -5.50 -5.18 3.13
C ILE A 46 -4.27 -5.62 3.94
N GLU A 47 -3.06 -5.15 3.58
CA GLU A 47 -1.75 -5.58 4.13
C GLU A 47 -1.49 -7.10 4.15
N CYS A 48 -2.33 -7.86 3.44
CA CYS A 48 -2.46 -9.31 3.62
C CYS A 48 -2.38 -9.68 5.12
N VAL A 49 -3.18 -9.03 5.97
CA VAL A 49 -3.11 -9.20 7.44
C VAL A 49 -3.21 -10.66 7.88
N ASP A 50 -3.93 -11.49 7.10
CA ASP A 50 -4.12 -12.92 7.38
C ASP A 50 -3.03 -13.82 6.78
N ALA A 51 -1.99 -13.25 6.18
CA ALA A 51 -0.83 -13.97 5.66
C ALA A 51 0.42 -13.67 6.50
N ALA A 52 1.46 -14.50 6.40
CA ALA A 52 2.74 -14.20 7.05
C ALA A 52 3.35 -12.88 6.53
N VAL A 53 3.31 -12.68 5.21
CA VAL A 53 3.96 -11.58 4.48
C VAL A 53 2.99 -11.00 3.43
N PRO A 54 2.97 -9.68 3.19
CA PRO A 54 2.29 -9.11 2.03
C PRO A 54 2.78 -9.73 0.71
N LYS A 55 1.86 -10.30 -0.07
CA LYS A 55 2.21 -11.05 -1.29
C LYS A 55 2.98 -10.25 -2.32
N CYS A 56 2.66 -8.97 -2.46
CA CYS A 56 3.42 -8.05 -3.30
C CYS A 56 4.90 -7.90 -2.88
N ALA A 57 5.21 -7.95 -1.58
CA ALA A 57 6.59 -7.90 -1.09
C ALA A 57 7.32 -9.25 -1.25
N ASP A 58 6.60 -10.36 -1.13
CA ASP A 58 7.12 -11.73 -1.29
C ASP A 58 7.65 -11.98 -2.73
N VAL A 59 7.02 -11.35 -3.72
CA VAL A 59 7.36 -11.52 -5.15
C VAL A 59 8.14 -10.36 -5.75
N CYS A 60 8.37 -9.27 -5.01
CA CYS A 60 9.06 -8.11 -5.54
C CYS A 60 10.57 -8.42 -5.70
N PRO A 61 11.14 -8.28 -6.91
CA PRO A 61 12.56 -8.56 -7.13
C PRO A 61 13.50 -7.45 -6.63
N THR A 62 12.95 -6.29 -6.25
CA THR A 62 13.72 -5.12 -5.81
C THR A 62 13.62 -4.96 -4.29
N GLU A 63 14.73 -5.12 -3.58
CA GLU A 63 14.80 -4.86 -2.13
C GLU A 63 14.46 -3.40 -1.82
N GLY A 64 13.68 -3.16 -0.76
CA GLY A 64 13.26 -1.79 -0.40
C GLY A 64 12.17 -1.17 -1.29
N CYS A 65 11.69 -1.88 -2.32
CA CYS A 65 10.66 -1.34 -3.22
C CYS A 65 9.26 -1.29 -2.60
N ILE A 66 8.91 -2.30 -1.79
CA ILE A 66 7.65 -2.31 -1.05
C ILE A 66 7.91 -1.86 0.38
N VAL A 67 7.33 -0.72 0.75
CA VAL A 67 7.52 -0.10 2.07
C VAL A 67 6.18 0.08 2.79
N TRP A 68 6.26 0.24 4.10
CA TRP A 68 5.10 0.60 4.91
C TRP A 68 4.68 2.07 4.68
N ASP A 69 3.40 2.39 4.82
CA ASP A 69 2.88 3.78 4.76
C ASP A 69 2.10 4.14 6.06
N MET A 70 0.87 4.66 6.05
CA MET A 70 0.05 4.83 7.27
C MET A 70 -1.17 3.88 7.33
N PRO A 71 -1.68 3.46 8.50
CA PRO A 71 -2.92 2.69 8.59
C PRO A 71 -4.08 3.40 7.87
N TYR A 72 -4.80 2.70 6.99
CA TYR A 72 -5.96 3.26 6.28
C TYR A 72 -7.17 3.24 7.22
N THR A 73 -7.09 4.04 8.28
CA THR A 73 -8.08 4.15 9.35
C THR A 73 -8.42 5.62 9.58
N GLU A 74 -9.52 5.89 10.28
CA GLU A 74 -9.98 7.26 10.55
C GLU A 74 -8.90 8.16 11.19
N THR A 75 -8.05 7.59 12.06
CA THR A 75 -6.94 8.31 12.71
C THR A 75 -5.98 8.96 11.72
N TYR A 76 -5.77 8.36 10.55
CA TYR A 76 -4.86 8.85 9.52
C TYR A 76 -5.62 9.28 8.26
N HIS A 77 -6.88 9.69 8.42
CA HIS A 77 -7.73 10.10 7.30
C HIS A 77 -7.03 11.13 6.40
N ASP A 78 -6.50 12.19 7.01
CA ASP A 78 -5.98 13.35 6.31
C ASP A 78 -4.69 13.03 5.54
N HIS A 79 -3.90 12.05 5.99
CA HIS A 79 -2.73 11.52 5.24
C HIS A 79 -3.11 10.99 3.85
N PHE A 80 -4.32 10.46 3.68
CA PHE A 80 -4.77 9.87 2.42
C PHE A 80 -5.61 10.80 1.54
N VAL A 81 -6.24 11.83 2.13
CA VAL A 81 -7.15 12.70 1.39
C VAL A 81 -6.58 14.08 1.11
N ASP A 82 -5.60 14.54 1.91
CA ASP A 82 -4.96 15.85 1.76
C ASP A 82 -3.55 15.74 1.15
N SER A 83 -3.17 14.55 0.66
CA SER A 83 -1.88 14.27 0.02
C SER A 83 -2.04 14.06 -1.48
N ASP A 84 -1.07 14.56 -2.26
CA ASP A 84 -0.96 14.32 -3.71
C ASP A 84 -0.42 12.91 -4.03
N ASP A 85 0.05 12.16 -3.03
CA ASP A 85 0.55 10.78 -3.20
C ASP A 85 -0.57 9.78 -3.53
N TYR A 86 -1.85 10.14 -3.28
CA TYR A 86 -2.97 9.22 -3.35
C TYR A 86 -4.15 9.75 -4.16
N VAL A 87 -4.66 8.91 -5.05
CA VAL A 87 -5.98 9.10 -5.67
C VAL A 87 -6.94 8.06 -5.10
N ILE A 88 -7.87 8.53 -4.28
CA ILE A 88 -8.89 7.69 -3.66
C ILE A 88 -10.11 7.55 -4.56
N ARG A 89 -10.53 6.31 -4.82
CA ARG A 89 -11.70 6.03 -5.64
C ARG A 89 -12.96 6.72 -5.09
N VAL A 90 -13.74 7.33 -5.98
CA VAL A 90 -15.08 7.84 -5.68
C VAL A 90 -16.14 6.80 -6.06
N HIS A 91 -16.98 6.43 -5.10
CA HIS A 91 -18.13 5.57 -5.30
C HIS A 91 -19.40 6.39 -5.51
N LYS A 92 -20.26 5.99 -6.47
CA LYS A 92 -21.47 6.72 -6.87
C LYS A 92 -22.41 7.07 -5.70
N LYS A 93 -22.51 6.21 -4.68
CA LYS A 93 -23.41 6.40 -3.53
C LYS A 93 -22.69 6.83 -2.25
N ASN A 94 -21.43 6.43 -2.10
CA ASN A 94 -20.72 6.57 -0.81
C ASN A 94 -19.70 7.72 -0.84
N GLY A 95 -19.61 8.44 -1.96
CA GLY A 95 -18.61 9.48 -2.15
C GLY A 95 -17.19 8.91 -2.22
N ILE A 96 -16.23 9.71 -1.78
CA ILE A 96 -14.83 9.28 -1.67
C ILE A 96 -14.73 8.08 -0.72
N MET A 97 -14.05 7.01 -1.16
CA MET A 97 -13.86 5.81 -0.35
C MET A 97 -12.76 6.00 0.69
N SER A 98 -12.79 7.12 1.43
CA SER A 98 -11.76 7.52 2.39
C SER A 98 -11.67 6.59 3.60
N PRO A 99 -10.65 6.73 4.45
CA PRO A 99 -10.52 5.90 5.66
C PRO A 99 -11.71 5.98 6.63
N ARG A 100 -12.46 7.09 6.63
CA ARG A 100 -13.70 7.25 7.42
C ARG A 100 -14.87 6.46 6.84
N VAL A 101 -14.90 6.28 5.52
CA VAL A 101 -15.99 5.58 4.80
C VAL A 101 -15.70 4.08 4.70
N SER A 102 -14.43 3.71 4.54
CA SER A 102 -14.04 2.34 4.24
C SER A 102 -12.66 2.00 4.81
N PRO A 103 -12.54 1.91 6.14
CA PRO A 103 -11.27 1.56 6.77
C PRO A 103 -10.81 0.17 6.32
N ARG A 104 -9.49 -0.02 6.26
CA ARG A 104 -8.88 -1.30 5.88
C ARG A 104 -8.17 -1.95 7.07
N PRO A 105 -8.13 -3.29 7.13
CA PRO A 105 -7.34 -3.98 8.14
C PRO A 105 -5.85 -3.62 8.00
N PHE A 106 -5.11 -3.74 9.09
CA PHE A 106 -3.70 -3.41 9.16
C PHE A 106 -2.94 -4.30 10.16
N ARG A 107 -1.63 -4.42 9.99
CA ARG A 107 -0.74 -5.16 10.90
C ARG A 107 -0.37 -4.32 12.13
N GLU A 108 -1.07 -4.53 13.23
CA GLU A 108 -0.89 -3.74 14.47
C GLU A 108 0.51 -3.82 15.09
N HIS A 109 1.27 -4.88 14.79
CA HIS A 109 2.64 -5.06 15.30
C HIS A 109 3.69 -4.22 14.56
N ILE A 110 3.36 -3.64 13.40
CA ILE A 110 4.26 -2.72 12.70
C ILE A 110 4.09 -1.34 13.30
N SER A 111 5.17 -0.81 13.89
CA SER A 111 5.14 0.44 14.65
C SER A 111 4.78 1.65 13.78
N ILE A 112 4.20 2.69 14.38
CA ILE A 112 3.94 3.96 13.68
C ILE A 112 5.25 4.62 13.22
N THR A 113 6.36 4.40 13.93
CA THR A 113 7.68 4.87 13.53
C THR A 113 8.15 4.22 12.24
N ASP A 114 8.03 2.89 12.11
CA ASP A 114 8.43 2.17 10.88
C ASP A 114 7.58 2.58 9.67
N ARG A 115 6.29 2.80 9.94
CA ARG A 115 5.29 3.34 9.00
C ARG A 115 5.67 4.75 8.51
N THR A 116 5.97 5.65 9.44
CA THR A 116 6.40 7.02 9.14
C THR A 116 7.71 7.06 8.35
N ASN A 117 8.66 6.19 8.71
CA ASN A 117 9.96 6.13 8.06
C ASN A 117 9.94 5.36 6.73
N ARG A 118 8.78 4.88 6.29
CA ARG A 118 8.63 4.01 5.11
C ARG A 118 9.66 2.87 5.10
N VAL A 119 9.80 2.18 6.24
CA VAL A 119 10.70 1.02 6.36
C VAL A 119 10.24 -0.08 5.40
N SER A 120 11.18 -0.81 4.81
CA SER A 120 10.85 -1.90 3.90
C SER A 120 10.03 -2.98 4.59
N VAL A 121 8.99 -3.44 3.90
CA VAL A 121 8.22 -4.62 4.33
C VAL A 121 9.15 -5.81 4.51
N GLY A 122 10.08 -6.04 3.58
CA GLY A 122 11.05 -7.14 3.64
C GLY A 122 11.98 -7.05 4.86
N GLU A 123 12.43 -5.86 5.23
CA GLU A 123 13.30 -5.66 6.40
C GLU A 123 12.58 -5.93 7.72
N THR A 124 11.36 -5.40 7.89
CA THR A 124 10.58 -5.63 9.11
C THR A 124 10.24 -7.10 9.31
N LEU A 125 9.99 -7.87 8.25
CA LEU A 125 9.59 -9.26 8.36
C LEU A 125 10.75 -10.21 8.69
N LYS A 126 11.99 -9.86 8.28
CA LYS A 126 13.21 -10.55 8.75
C LYS A 126 13.36 -10.48 10.28
N LEU A 127 12.72 -9.51 10.96
CA LEU A 127 12.75 -9.36 12.42
C LEU A 127 11.71 -10.23 13.14
N TYR A 128 10.62 -10.62 12.47
CA TYR A 128 9.49 -11.34 13.10
C TYR A 128 9.37 -12.81 12.68
N ASN A 129 10.16 -13.25 11.70
CA ASN A 129 10.23 -14.66 11.28
C ASN A 129 11.71 -15.07 11.07
N PRO A 130 12.49 -15.19 12.17
CA PRO A 130 13.93 -15.46 12.12
C PRO A 130 14.30 -16.86 11.60
#